data_AF-A0A4E0R372-F1
#
_entry.id   AF-A0A4E0R372-F1
#
_cell.length_a   1.000
_cell.length_b   1.000
_cell.length_c   1.000
_cell.angle_alpha   90.00
_cell.angle_beta   90.00
_cell.angle_gamma   90.00
#
_symmetry.space_group_name_H-M   'P 1'
#
loop_
_entity.id
_entity.type
_entity.pdbx_description
1 polymer ?
#
loop_
_entity_poly.entity_id
_entity_poly.type
_entity_poly.pdbx_seq_one_letter_code
_entity_poly.pdbx_strand_id
1 'polypeptide(L)'
;MNLLWCYACLLCLWAPQLHGLVPSTSEVIQNLYDVYHGRANWTILIPNEWLERALEIPGSAQIIAFIYWLRHPVILCFLLPILIVIFIYLTVLCVHLCRLRWWLARQVAHWWPVTNPDRSRSLSRTHLSSLAQLLKRIVAAIWDAHGRIFHAYEVIGMDKLPVHGPAFIVYYHGTCPFDAYYLVSRYCIERDRFPVAVVDRFLFRLPGLGYYLKLIGAMEGTVEECAAQLSSRPTNSPNANIQMPNETDHEGSVLLLAPGGVREALFSDEYYSVVWGRRHGFARVAILARQPIYPMFTENIRETIRVVQFGNSIWRKLYERTRLPFALFYGYFPVKLRTYIGDPIYPMDGETPEQLAERVRLEMESMIRTYQWTPSNLLCALLQRIPAFDRWFHRQKSRRYSSQPGWNNSNDTESSL
;
A
#
# COMPACT_ATOMS: atom_id res chain seq x y z
N MET A 1 -23.94 -3.26 15.89
CA MET A 1 -24.28 -4.42 16.73
C MET A 1 -25.71 -4.92 16.54
N ASN A 2 -26.68 -4.08 16.15
CA ASN A 2 -28.10 -4.50 16.04
C ASN A 2 -28.50 -5.22 14.74
N LEU A 3 -27.84 -4.96 13.59
CA LEU A 3 -28.21 -5.64 12.33
C LEU A 3 -27.85 -7.14 12.30
N LEU A 4 -26.68 -7.51 12.83
CA LEU A 4 -26.24 -8.90 12.91
C LEU A 4 -27.07 -9.72 13.90
N TRP A 5 -27.57 -9.10 14.97
CA TRP A 5 -28.49 -9.72 15.92
C TRP A 5 -29.89 -9.90 15.32
N CYS A 6 -30.44 -8.89 14.62
CA CYS A 6 -31.68 -9.06 13.87
C CYS A 6 -31.57 -10.12 12.77
N TYR A 7 -30.43 -10.20 12.09
CA TYR A 7 -30.14 -11.21 11.06
C TYR A 7 -30.02 -12.62 11.64
N ALA A 8 -29.34 -12.78 12.78
CA ALA A 8 -29.27 -14.05 13.49
C ALA A 8 -30.64 -14.48 14.03
N CYS A 9 -31.45 -13.56 14.57
CA CYS A 9 -32.82 -13.85 14.99
C CYS A 9 -33.74 -14.22 13.82
N LEU A 10 -33.62 -13.55 12.67
CA LEU A 10 -34.37 -13.91 11.44
C LEU A 10 -33.97 -15.29 10.91
N LEU A 11 -32.66 -15.60 10.89
CA LEU A 11 -32.17 -16.93 10.52
C LEU A 11 -32.62 -18.03 11.49
N CYS A 12 -32.64 -17.76 12.80
CA CYS A 12 -33.14 -18.70 13.81
C CYS A 12 -34.66 -18.90 13.75
N LEU A 13 -35.44 -17.90 13.32
CA LEU A 13 -36.88 -18.03 13.07
C LEU A 13 -37.18 -18.85 11.80
N TRP A 14 -36.28 -18.83 10.82
CA TRP A 14 -36.45 -19.50 9.52
C TRP A 14 -35.84 -20.91 9.47
N ALA A 15 -34.80 -21.19 10.28
CA ALA A 15 -34.12 -22.48 10.33
C ALA A 15 -35.06 -23.69 10.60
N PRO A 16 -36.10 -23.60 11.45
CA PRO A 16 -37.05 -24.71 11.66
C PRO A 16 -37.97 -24.97 10.46
N GLN A 17 -38.22 -23.97 9.62
CA GLN A 17 -39.09 -24.07 8.42
C GLN A 17 -38.36 -24.67 7.21
N LEU A 18 -37.02 -24.76 7.28
CA LEU A 18 -36.15 -25.40 6.30
C LEU A 18 -35.72 -26.82 6.69
N HIS A 19 -36.21 -27.33 7.83
CA HIS A 19 -35.87 -28.64 8.36
C HIS A 19 -36.50 -29.75 7.48
N GLY A 20 -35.68 -30.34 6.61
CA GLY A 20 -36.09 -31.33 5.60
C GLY A 20 -35.64 -31.00 4.17
N LEU A 21 -35.11 -29.80 3.93
CA LEU A 21 -34.61 -29.36 2.62
C LEU A 21 -33.10 -29.53 2.44
N VAL A 22 -32.32 -29.65 3.52
CA VAL A 22 -30.86 -29.75 3.44
C VAL A 22 -30.46 -31.10 2.82
N PRO A 23 -29.91 -31.13 1.59
CA PRO A 23 -29.43 -32.36 0.98
C PRO A 23 -28.40 -33.02 1.89
N SER A 24 -28.38 -34.35 1.88
CA SER A 24 -27.34 -35.09 2.60
C SER A 24 -25.96 -34.61 2.16
N THR A 25 -24.96 -34.62 3.05
CA THR A 25 -23.58 -34.22 2.71
C THR A 25 -23.05 -34.98 1.49
N SER A 26 -23.48 -36.23 1.27
CA SER A 26 -23.19 -37.03 0.08
C SER A 26 -23.76 -36.43 -1.22
N GLU A 27 -24.99 -35.92 -1.17
CA GLU A 27 -25.71 -35.38 -2.33
C GLU A 27 -25.16 -34.01 -2.74
N VAL A 28 -24.74 -33.18 -1.77
CA VAL A 28 -24.01 -31.93 -2.04
C VAL A 28 -22.68 -32.18 -2.74
N ILE A 29 -21.92 -33.19 -2.26
CA ILE A 29 -20.62 -33.55 -2.84
C ILE A 29 -20.80 -34.06 -4.27
N GLN A 30 -21.82 -34.89 -4.52
CA GLN A 30 -22.11 -35.41 -5.86
C GLN A 30 -22.54 -34.28 -6.82
N ASN A 31 -23.42 -33.38 -6.39
CA ASN A 31 -23.83 -32.23 -7.20
C ASN A 31 -22.66 -31.28 -7.51
N LEU A 32 -21.75 -31.05 -6.57
CA LEU A 32 -20.52 -30.28 -6.80
C LEU A 32 -19.59 -30.98 -7.79
N TYR A 33 -19.46 -32.30 -7.70
CA TYR A 33 -18.65 -33.11 -8.61
C TYR A 33 -19.19 -33.06 -10.05
N ASP A 34 -20.51 -33.13 -10.21
CA ASP A 34 -21.16 -33.07 -11.53
C ASP A 34 -21.11 -31.67 -12.15
N VAL A 35 -21.21 -30.60 -11.36
CA VAL A 35 -20.97 -29.23 -11.83
C VAL A 35 -19.51 -29.02 -12.22
N TYR A 36 -18.56 -29.51 -11.42
CA TYR A 36 -17.13 -29.37 -11.69
C TYR A 36 -16.71 -30.06 -13.00
N HIS A 37 -17.30 -31.21 -13.31
CA HIS A 37 -17.06 -31.95 -14.56
C HIS A 37 -17.95 -31.52 -15.73
N GLY A 38 -18.75 -30.47 -15.58
CA GLY A 38 -19.63 -29.96 -16.63
C GLY A 38 -20.79 -30.91 -16.99
N ARG A 39 -21.09 -31.89 -16.15
CA ARG A 39 -22.21 -32.84 -16.31
C ARG A 39 -23.55 -32.24 -15.85
N ALA A 40 -23.49 -31.17 -15.06
CA ALA A 40 -24.65 -30.45 -14.55
C ALA A 40 -24.43 -28.93 -14.60
N ASN A 41 -25.51 -28.17 -14.70
CA ASN A 41 -25.47 -26.71 -14.60
C ASN A 41 -25.40 -26.29 -13.11
N TRP A 42 -24.78 -25.13 -12.82
CA TRP A 42 -24.63 -24.61 -11.45
C TRP A 42 -25.98 -24.38 -10.75
N THR A 43 -27.07 -24.29 -11.50
CA THR A 43 -28.43 -24.18 -10.98
C THR A 43 -28.88 -25.40 -10.17
N ILE A 44 -28.28 -26.59 -10.35
CA ILE A 44 -28.57 -27.77 -9.52
C ILE A 44 -28.11 -27.58 -8.06
N LEU A 45 -27.14 -26.70 -7.81
CA LEU A 45 -26.66 -26.41 -6.45
C LEU A 45 -27.66 -25.56 -5.64
N ILE A 46 -28.64 -24.95 -6.31
CA ILE A 46 -29.72 -24.17 -5.69
C ILE A 46 -31.04 -24.64 -6.34
N PRO A 47 -31.69 -25.70 -5.81
CA PRO A 47 -32.91 -26.23 -6.40
C PRO A 47 -33.98 -25.15 -6.53
N ASN A 48 -34.73 -25.13 -7.64
CA ASN A 48 -35.80 -24.14 -7.85
C ASN A 48 -36.86 -24.18 -6.73
N GLU A 49 -37.11 -25.37 -6.17
CA GLU A 49 -37.99 -25.58 -5.02
C GLU A 49 -37.58 -24.77 -3.79
N TRP A 50 -36.27 -24.55 -3.58
CA TRP A 50 -35.79 -23.70 -2.49
C TRP A 50 -36.12 -22.23 -2.75
N LEU A 51 -36.04 -21.80 -4.00
CA LEU A 51 -36.34 -20.43 -4.40
C LEU A 51 -37.85 -20.16 -4.31
N GLU A 52 -38.67 -21.09 -4.79
CA GLU A 52 -40.13 -21.05 -4.72
C GLU A 52 -40.60 -21.00 -3.28
N ARG A 53 -40.09 -21.89 -2.42
CA ARG A 53 -40.44 -21.92 -0.99
C ARG A 53 -39.91 -20.72 -0.22
N ALA A 54 -38.73 -20.22 -0.59
CA ALA A 54 -38.24 -18.97 -0.03
C ALA A 54 -39.19 -17.82 -0.38
N LEU A 55 -39.68 -17.72 -1.61
CA LEU A 55 -40.63 -16.68 -2.06
C LEU A 55 -42.02 -16.80 -1.43
N GLU A 56 -42.45 -18.00 -0.99
CA GLU A 56 -43.71 -18.22 -0.27
C GLU A 56 -43.73 -17.66 1.16
N ILE A 57 -42.56 -17.46 1.78
CA ILE A 57 -42.47 -16.90 3.14
C ILE A 57 -42.83 -15.40 3.12
N PRO A 58 -43.84 -14.93 3.88
CA PRO A 58 -44.21 -13.52 3.89
C PRO A 58 -43.02 -12.60 4.23
N GLY A 59 -42.73 -11.63 3.35
CA GLY A 59 -41.61 -10.68 3.51
C GLY A 59 -40.25 -11.18 2.98
N SER A 60 -40.14 -12.44 2.55
CA SER A 60 -38.90 -13.01 2.00
C SER A 60 -38.45 -12.35 0.70
N ALA A 61 -39.39 -12.00 -0.18
CA ALA A 61 -39.11 -11.37 -1.46
C ALA A 61 -38.36 -10.04 -1.26
N GLN A 62 -38.66 -9.30 -0.20
CA GLN A 62 -37.96 -8.06 0.15
C GLN A 62 -36.53 -8.34 0.62
N ILE A 63 -36.32 -9.40 1.40
CA ILE A 63 -34.99 -9.82 1.85
C ILE A 63 -34.14 -10.30 0.66
N ILE A 64 -34.73 -11.12 -0.23
CA ILE A 64 -34.07 -11.61 -1.45
C ILE A 64 -33.70 -10.45 -2.36
N ALA A 65 -34.64 -9.51 -2.58
CA ALA A 65 -34.37 -8.30 -3.35
C ALA A 65 -33.27 -7.44 -2.73
N PHE A 66 -33.25 -7.31 -1.40
CA PHE A 66 -32.20 -6.60 -0.67
C PHE A 66 -30.82 -7.27 -0.81
N ILE A 67 -30.73 -8.60 -0.66
CA ILE A 67 -29.49 -9.36 -0.85
C ILE A 67 -29.01 -9.26 -2.30
N TYR A 68 -29.93 -9.38 -3.26
CA TYR A 68 -29.62 -9.21 -4.68
C TYR A 68 -29.13 -7.79 -4.98
N TRP A 69 -29.73 -6.78 -4.35
CA TRP A 69 -29.27 -5.40 -4.47
C TRP A 69 -27.86 -5.22 -3.86
N LEU A 70 -27.58 -5.84 -2.70
CA LEU A 70 -26.27 -5.79 -2.03
C LEU A 70 -25.15 -6.46 -2.85
N ARG A 71 -25.48 -7.37 -3.76
CA ARG A 71 -24.51 -8.00 -4.68
C ARG A 71 -23.72 -6.97 -5.49
N HIS A 72 -24.39 -5.95 -6.03
CA HIS A 72 -23.75 -4.95 -6.90
C HIS A 72 -22.66 -4.12 -6.20
N PRO A 73 -22.89 -3.49 -5.02
CA PRO A 73 -21.86 -2.78 -4.30
C PRO A 73 -20.75 -3.71 -3.78
N VAL A 74 -21.06 -4.97 -3.46
CA VAL A 74 -20.04 -5.96 -3.11
C VAL A 74 -19.12 -6.26 -4.31
N ILE A 75 -19.68 -6.55 -5.49
CA ILE A 75 -18.90 -6.74 -6.72
C ILE A 75 -18.04 -5.51 -7.01
N LEU A 76 -18.62 -4.31 -6.89
CA LEU A 76 -17.89 -3.06 -7.10
C LEU A 76 -16.65 -2.97 -6.20
N CYS A 77 -16.75 -3.33 -4.91
CA CYS A 77 -15.61 -3.34 -4.00
C CYS A 77 -14.45 -4.23 -4.49
N PHE A 78 -14.72 -5.35 -5.18
CA PHE A 78 -13.69 -6.23 -5.74
C PHE A 78 -13.15 -5.73 -7.09
N LEU A 79 -13.92 -4.92 -7.83
CA LEU A 79 -13.48 -4.34 -9.10
C LEU A 79 -12.65 -3.08 -8.92
N LEU A 80 -12.88 -2.30 -7.87
CA LEU A 80 -12.19 -1.04 -7.62
C LEU A 80 -10.65 -1.17 -7.57
N PRO A 81 -10.03 -2.21 -6.97
CA PRO A 81 -8.58 -2.43 -7.08
C PRO A 81 -8.04 -2.59 -8.50
N ILE A 82 -8.88 -2.91 -9.50
CA ILE A 82 -8.44 -2.94 -10.91
C ILE A 82 -8.14 -1.52 -11.40
N LEU A 83 -8.84 -0.50 -10.89
CA LEU A 83 -8.62 0.90 -11.27
C LEU A 83 -7.21 1.38 -10.89
N ILE A 84 -6.68 0.95 -9.74
CA ILE A 84 -5.29 1.28 -9.38
C ILE A 84 -4.28 0.58 -10.30
N VAL A 85 -4.54 -0.67 -10.68
CA VAL A 85 -3.69 -1.37 -11.67
C VAL A 85 -3.70 -0.60 -12.98
N ILE A 86 -4.87 -0.17 -13.47
CA ILE A 86 -5.00 0.66 -14.66
C ILE A 86 -4.20 1.97 -14.50
N PHE A 87 -4.33 2.67 -13.37
CA PHE A 87 -3.59 3.90 -13.10
C PHE A 87 -2.06 3.73 -13.13
N ILE A 88 -1.55 2.65 -12.52
CA ILE A 88 -0.12 2.30 -12.56
C ILE A 88 0.31 2.03 -14.01
N TYR A 89 -0.44 1.23 -14.77
CA TYR A 89 -0.10 0.91 -16.15
C TYR A 89 -0.24 2.10 -17.10
N LEU A 90 -1.15 3.03 -16.87
CA LEU A 90 -1.22 4.30 -17.58
C LEU A 90 0.05 5.13 -17.31
N THR A 91 0.54 5.15 -16.07
CA THR A 91 1.81 5.82 -15.73
C THR A 91 2.99 5.17 -16.46
N VAL A 92 3.05 3.83 -16.47
CA VAL A 92 4.07 3.07 -17.22
C VAL A 92 3.98 3.37 -18.73
N LEU A 93 2.77 3.44 -19.29
CA LEU A 93 2.53 3.77 -20.69
C LEU A 93 3.01 5.20 -21.01
N CYS A 94 2.68 6.19 -20.17
CA CYS A 94 3.19 7.56 -20.33
C CYS A 94 4.72 7.58 -20.36
N VAL A 95 5.37 6.87 -19.44
CA VAL A 95 6.84 6.73 -19.42
C VAL A 95 7.36 6.10 -20.72
N HIS A 96 6.68 5.07 -21.22
CA HIS A 96 7.06 4.40 -22.46
C HIS A 96 6.89 5.30 -23.70
N LEU A 97 5.78 6.04 -23.78
CA LEU A 97 5.53 7.03 -24.84
C LEU A 97 6.57 8.16 -24.81
N CYS A 98 6.92 8.65 -23.63
CA CYS A 98 8.00 9.64 -23.46
C CYS A 98 9.36 9.11 -23.94
N ARG A 99 9.60 7.80 -23.88
CA ARG A 99 10.80 7.18 -24.47
C ARG A 99 10.70 7.08 -26.00
N LEU A 100 9.55 6.68 -26.52
CA LEU A 100 9.32 6.56 -27.97
C LEU A 100 9.12 7.90 -28.69
N ARG A 101 9.05 9.02 -27.95
CA ARG A 101 8.74 10.34 -28.50
C ARG A 101 9.61 10.78 -29.68
N TRP A 102 10.86 10.34 -29.78
CA TRP A 102 11.73 10.68 -30.92
C TRP A 102 11.44 9.83 -32.15
N TRP A 103 11.10 8.55 -31.95
CA TRP A 103 10.57 7.74 -33.02
C TRP A 103 9.24 8.32 -33.49
N LEU A 104 8.33 8.66 -32.57
CA LEU A 104 7.06 9.33 -32.88
C LEU A 104 7.27 10.67 -33.57
N ALA A 105 8.16 11.54 -33.06
CA ALA A 105 8.47 12.84 -33.67
C ALA A 105 9.10 12.70 -35.05
N ARG A 106 9.94 11.68 -35.27
CA ARG A 106 10.48 11.35 -36.61
C ARG A 106 9.38 10.89 -37.56
N GLN A 107 8.46 10.04 -37.10
CA GLN A 107 7.31 9.64 -37.90
C GLN A 107 6.45 10.87 -38.22
N VAL A 108 6.07 11.69 -37.24
CA VAL A 108 5.29 12.91 -37.45
C VAL A 108 5.97 13.88 -38.40
N ALA A 109 7.29 14.09 -38.28
CA ALA A 109 8.06 14.95 -39.18
C ALA A 109 8.11 14.40 -40.63
N HIS A 110 7.96 13.09 -40.81
CA HIS A 110 7.82 12.48 -42.13
C HIS A 110 6.48 12.82 -42.80
N TRP A 111 5.39 12.90 -42.01
CA TRP A 111 4.05 13.28 -42.49
C TRP A 111 3.84 14.80 -42.55
N TRP A 112 4.60 15.58 -41.77
CA TRP A 112 4.54 17.04 -41.71
C TRP A 112 5.95 17.64 -41.77
N PRO A 113 6.53 17.80 -42.98
CA PRO A 113 7.86 18.36 -43.14
C PRO A 113 7.86 19.85 -42.77
N VAL A 114 8.49 20.19 -41.64
CA VAL A 114 8.73 21.59 -41.25
C VAL A 114 9.95 22.11 -42.02
N THR A 115 9.80 23.26 -42.68
CA THR A 115 10.75 23.88 -43.63
C THR A 115 11.97 24.58 -43.00
N ASN A 116 12.46 24.14 -41.84
CA ASN A 116 13.68 24.73 -41.26
C ASN A 116 14.64 23.64 -40.73
N PRO A 117 15.72 23.31 -41.48
CA PRO A 117 16.55 22.13 -41.21
C PRO A 117 17.60 22.31 -40.09
N ASP A 118 17.71 23.49 -39.48
CA ASP A 118 18.82 23.80 -38.54
C ASP A 118 18.66 23.33 -37.08
N ARG A 119 17.70 22.44 -36.80
CA ARG A 119 17.54 21.80 -35.48
C ARG A 119 17.92 20.32 -35.42
N SER A 120 18.69 19.83 -36.38
CA SER A 120 19.37 18.54 -36.25
C SER A 120 20.54 18.66 -35.27
N ARG A 121 20.24 18.71 -33.96
CA ARG A 121 21.26 18.74 -32.93
C ARG A 121 21.50 17.35 -32.37
N SER A 122 22.76 16.91 -32.49
CA SER A 122 23.42 15.96 -31.60
C SER A 122 22.92 16.18 -30.17
N LEU A 123 22.10 15.27 -29.65
CA LEU A 123 21.63 15.33 -28.27
C LEU A 123 22.81 14.93 -27.38
N SER A 124 23.38 15.90 -26.67
CA SER A 124 24.29 15.62 -25.56
C SER A 124 23.56 14.76 -24.51
N ARG A 125 24.29 13.85 -23.85
CA ARG A 125 23.80 13.05 -22.71
C ARG A 125 23.11 13.91 -21.64
N THR A 126 23.54 15.17 -21.49
CA THR A 126 22.98 16.16 -20.54
C THR A 126 21.52 16.54 -20.85
N HIS A 127 21.08 16.47 -22.10
CA HIS A 127 19.69 16.78 -22.46
C HIS A 127 18.77 15.57 -22.25
N LEU A 128 19.31 14.35 -22.26
CA LEU A 128 18.55 13.14 -21.94
C LEU A 128 18.36 12.98 -20.43
N SER A 129 19.38 13.33 -19.63
CA SER A 129 19.28 13.35 -18.17
C SER A 129 18.23 14.36 -17.68
N SER A 130 18.24 15.57 -18.22
CA SER A 130 17.26 16.61 -17.84
C SER A 130 15.81 16.21 -18.13
N LEU A 131 15.57 15.50 -19.23
CA LEU A 131 14.23 15.03 -19.59
C LEU A 131 13.77 13.83 -18.77
N ALA A 132 14.68 12.91 -18.42
CA ALA A 132 14.37 11.85 -17.47
C ALA A 132 14.01 12.43 -16.09
N GLN A 133 14.76 13.44 -15.63
CA GLN A 133 14.45 14.16 -14.40
C GLN A 133 13.09 14.87 -14.48
N LEU A 134 12.78 15.56 -15.58
CA LEU A 134 11.46 16.17 -15.80
C LEU A 134 10.34 15.13 -15.73
N LEU A 135 10.51 13.97 -16.36
CA LEU A 135 9.52 12.90 -16.33
C LEU A 135 9.30 12.37 -14.90
N LYS A 136 10.37 12.17 -14.12
CA LYS A 136 10.23 11.78 -12.70
C LYS A 136 9.42 12.81 -11.91
N ARG A 137 9.65 14.11 -12.16
CA ARG A 137 8.92 15.21 -11.51
C ARG A 137 7.45 15.26 -11.91
N ILE A 138 7.14 14.99 -13.19
CA ILE A 138 5.74 14.88 -13.66
C ILE A 138 5.05 13.70 -12.98
N VAL A 139 5.71 12.54 -12.89
CA VAL A 139 5.19 11.36 -12.18
C VAL A 139 4.95 11.71 -10.71
N ALA A 140 5.91 12.34 -10.03
CA ALA A 140 5.75 12.79 -8.65
C ALA A 140 4.54 13.75 -8.51
N ALA A 141 4.36 14.72 -9.41
CA ALA A 141 3.23 15.63 -9.38
C ALA A 141 1.88 14.89 -9.55
N ILE A 142 1.80 13.90 -10.45
CA ILE A 142 0.59 13.09 -10.65
C ILE A 142 0.24 12.28 -9.39
N TRP A 143 1.23 11.62 -8.79
CA TRP A 143 1.02 10.81 -7.59
C TRP A 143 0.72 11.66 -6.34
N ASP A 144 1.38 12.81 -6.18
CA ASP A 144 1.05 13.77 -5.11
C ASP A 144 -0.37 14.34 -5.28
N ALA A 145 -0.76 14.72 -6.51
CA ALA A 145 -2.13 15.16 -6.79
C ALA A 145 -3.16 14.06 -6.50
N HIS A 146 -2.88 12.82 -6.91
CA HIS A 146 -3.72 11.66 -6.59
C HIS A 146 -3.85 11.46 -5.08
N GLY A 147 -2.75 11.49 -4.33
CA GLY A 147 -2.76 11.37 -2.87
C GLY A 147 -3.58 12.48 -2.19
N ARG A 148 -3.39 13.74 -2.58
CA ARG A 148 -4.13 14.88 -2.02
C ARG A 148 -5.62 14.81 -2.33
N ILE A 149 -6.01 14.50 -3.57
CA ILE A 149 -7.41 14.49 -3.99
C ILE A 149 -8.12 13.22 -3.48
N PHE A 150 -7.56 12.06 -3.80
CA PHE A 150 -8.20 10.77 -3.57
C PHE A 150 -8.07 10.29 -2.14
N HIS A 151 -7.00 10.67 -1.41
CA HIS A 151 -6.77 10.25 -0.02
C HIS A 151 -6.64 11.40 0.99
N ALA A 152 -6.82 12.66 0.59
CA ALA A 152 -6.56 13.81 1.48
C ALA A 152 -5.20 13.66 2.20
N TYR A 153 -4.20 13.14 1.45
CA TYR A 153 -2.90 12.73 1.98
C TYR A 153 -2.14 13.91 2.57
N GLU A 154 -1.63 13.72 3.79
CA GLU A 154 -0.76 14.67 4.47
C GLU A 154 0.36 13.96 5.23
N VAL A 155 1.48 14.66 5.42
CA VAL A 155 2.65 14.18 6.13
C VAL A 155 2.90 15.07 7.33
N ILE A 156 3.04 14.46 8.51
CA ILE A 156 3.32 15.10 9.79
C ILE A 156 4.72 14.65 10.22
N GLY A 157 5.60 15.60 10.55
CA GLY A 157 6.99 15.31 10.92
C GLY A 157 7.98 15.27 9.75
N MET A 158 7.64 15.84 8.58
CA MET A 158 8.56 15.96 7.45
C MET A 158 9.82 16.80 7.78
N ASP A 159 9.67 17.72 8.73
CA ASP A 159 10.72 18.55 9.31
C ASP A 159 11.76 17.75 10.11
N LYS A 160 11.39 16.57 10.63
CA LYS A 160 12.32 15.67 11.33
C LYS A 160 13.34 15.03 10.39
N LEU A 161 13.00 14.91 9.11
CA LEU A 161 13.90 14.38 8.10
C LEU A 161 14.94 15.45 7.72
N PRO A 162 16.21 15.08 7.57
CA PRO A 162 17.24 16.02 7.19
C PRO A 162 16.95 16.60 5.80
N VAL A 163 17.13 17.91 5.66
CA VAL A 163 16.95 18.64 4.39
C VAL A 163 18.00 18.17 3.39
N HIS A 164 19.24 18.14 3.84
CA HIS A 164 20.45 17.69 3.17
C HIS A 164 21.00 16.49 3.93
N GLY A 165 21.56 15.50 3.23
CA GLY A 165 22.10 14.32 3.88
C GLY A 165 21.24 13.06 3.75
N PRO A 166 21.78 11.91 4.19
CA PRO A 166 21.07 10.64 4.13
C PRO A 166 19.95 10.57 5.15
N ALA A 167 18.88 9.83 4.83
CA ALA A 167 17.82 9.52 5.78
C ALA A 167 17.30 8.11 5.53
N PHE A 168 17.16 7.30 6.57
CA PHE A 168 16.66 5.95 6.42
C PHE A 168 15.28 5.79 7.04
N ILE A 169 14.26 5.73 6.19
CA ILE A 169 12.86 5.64 6.59
C ILE A 169 12.44 4.18 6.61
N VAL A 170 11.99 3.72 7.77
CA VAL A 170 11.47 2.36 7.96
C VAL A 170 9.99 2.45 8.25
N TYR A 171 9.17 1.86 7.38
CA TYR A 171 7.71 2.06 7.44
C TYR A 171 6.91 0.78 7.60
N TYR A 172 5.73 0.93 8.19
CA TYR A 172 4.71 -0.13 8.27
C TYR A 172 4.13 -0.42 6.87
N HIS A 173 4.06 -1.69 6.48
CA HIS A 173 3.54 -2.06 5.15
C HIS A 173 2.01 -2.24 5.17
N GLY A 174 1.27 -1.26 4.65
CA GLY A 174 -0.16 -1.43 4.34
C GLY A 174 -0.39 -2.47 3.24
N THR A 175 -1.63 -2.90 2.99
CA THR A 175 -1.90 -3.91 1.93
C THR A 175 -1.37 -3.47 0.55
N CYS A 176 -1.52 -2.20 0.23
CA CYS A 176 -0.82 -1.54 -0.88
C CYS A 176 -0.10 -0.31 -0.30
N PRO A 177 1.21 -0.11 -0.56
CA PRO A 177 2.00 0.94 0.07
C PRO A 177 1.80 2.30 -0.62
N PHE A 178 0.54 2.77 -0.69
CA PHE A 178 0.18 4.08 -1.26
C PHE A 178 0.96 5.23 -0.64
N ASP A 179 1.14 5.15 0.67
CA ASP A 179 1.92 6.10 1.46
C ASP A 179 3.38 6.21 1.01
N ALA A 180 4.03 5.12 0.61
CA ALA A 180 5.39 5.17 0.06
C ALA A 180 5.43 5.96 -1.26
N TYR A 181 4.48 5.73 -2.18
CA TYR A 181 4.41 6.49 -3.45
C TYR A 181 4.12 7.97 -3.20
N TYR A 182 3.21 8.29 -2.29
CA TYR A 182 2.88 9.66 -1.95
C TYR A 182 4.01 10.36 -1.21
N LEU A 183 4.68 9.69 -0.28
CA LEU A 183 5.81 10.28 0.44
C LEU A 183 6.98 10.57 -0.51
N VAL A 184 7.35 9.62 -1.37
CA VAL A 184 8.39 9.84 -2.41
C VAL A 184 8.06 11.04 -3.27
N SER A 185 6.80 11.15 -3.70
CA SER A 185 6.32 12.24 -4.54
C SER A 185 6.34 13.59 -3.82
N ARG A 186 5.84 13.62 -2.58
CA ARG A 186 5.80 14.82 -1.73
C ARG A 186 7.19 15.29 -1.38
N TYR A 187 8.09 14.37 -1.02
CA TYR A 187 9.49 14.67 -0.73
C TYR A 187 10.21 15.26 -1.95
N CYS A 188 9.95 14.74 -3.16
CA CYS A 188 10.46 15.34 -4.39
C CYS A 188 9.97 16.77 -4.59
N ILE A 189 8.70 17.07 -4.31
CA ILE A 189 8.12 18.40 -4.50
C ILE A 189 8.65 19.39 -3.45
N GLU A 190 8.80 18.97 -2.20
CA GLU A 190 9.20 19.86 -1.10
C GLU A 190 10.72 20.01 -0.94
N ARG A 191 11.50 18.97 -1.28
CA ARG A 191 12.95 18.91 -1.01
C ARG A 191 13.80 18.80 -2.26
N ASP A 192 13.18 18.76 -3.44
CA ASP A 192 13.86 18.58 -4.74
C ASP A 192 14.69 17.30 -4.87
N ARG A 193 14.44 16.31 -4.01
CA ARG A 193 15.21 15.06 -3.90
C ARG A 193 14.30 13.85 -4.10
N PHE A 194 14.81 12.79 -4.71
CA PHE A 194 14.07 11.56 -4.93
C PHE A 194 14.50 10.48 -3.95
N PRO A 195 13.64 10.09 -2.99
CA PRO A 195 13.93 8.96 -2.14
C PRO A 195 13.97 7.64 -2.93
N VAL A 196 14.91 6.78 -2.57
CA VAL A 196 15.12 5.44 -3.12
C VAL A 196 14.22 4.46 -2.36
N ALA A 197 13.26 3.85 -3.05
CA ALA A 197 12.41 2.82 -2.46
C ALA A 197 13.03 1.43 -2.65
N VAL A 198 13.15 0.67 -1.56
CA VAL A 198 13.50 -0.76 -1.61
C VAL A 198 12.23 -1.57 -1.81
N VAL A 199 12.14 -2.27 -2.94
CA VAL A 199 10.91 -2.97 -3.37
C VAL A 199 11.19 -4.44 -3.65
N ASP A 200 10.17 -5.28 -3.51
CA ASP A 200 10.33 -6.72 -3.72
C ASP A 200 10.67 -7.04 -5.19
N ARG A 201 11.62 -7.97 -5.36
CA ARG A 201 12.12 -8.46 -6.64
C ARG A 201 11.04 -8.91 -7.62
N PHE A 202 9.89 -9.40 -7.14
CA PHE A 202 8.82 -9.82 -8.05
C PHE A 202 8.27 -8.65 -8.88
N LEU A 203 8.27 -7.42 -8.34
CA LEU A 203 7.74 -6.24 -9.04
C LEU A 203 8.58 -5.87 -10.26
N PHE A 204 9.90 -6.09 -10.22
CA PHE A 204 10.79 -5.88 -11.37
C PHE A 204 10.56 -6.87 -12.50
N ARG A 205 9.93 -8.01 -12.21
CA ARG A 205 9.60 -9.04 -13.21
C ARG A 205 8.25 -8.80 -13.88
N LEU A 206 7.43 -7.88 -13.36
CA LEU A 206 6.15 -7.54 -13.98
C LEU A 206 6.38 -6.75 -15.29
N PRO A 207 5.64 -7.09 -16.38
CA PRO A 207 5.79 -6.41 -17.67
C PRO A 207 5.64 -4.90 -17.55
N GLY A 208 6.64 -4.15 -18.06
CA GLY A 208 6.69 -2.69 -18.03
C GLY A 208 7.11 -2.07 -16.69
N LEU A 209 6.76 -2.70 -15.56
CA LEU A 209 6.99 -2.13 -14.23
C LEU A 209 8.47 -2.04 -13.86
N GLY A 210 9.29 -3.02 -14.23
CA GLY A 210 10.74 -2.97 -13.97
C GLY A 210 11.44 -1.74 -14.56
N TYR A 211 10.99 -1.24 -15.71
CA TYR A 211 11.51 -0.01 -16.29
C TYR A 211 11.05 1.24 -15.52
N TYR A 212 9.78 1.26 -15.12
CA TYR A 212 9.23 2.34 -14.31
C TYR A 212 9.97 2.44 -12.97
N LEU A 213 10.17 1.32 -12.28
CA LEU A 213 10.89 1.24 -11.00
C LEU A 213 12.33 1.76 -11.13
N LYS A 214 13.05 1.35 -12.17
CA LYS A 214 14.40 1.88 -12.45
C LYS A 214 14.39 3.37 -12.75
N LEU A 215 13.39 3.87 -13.49
CA LEU A 215 13.26 5.31 -13.76
C LEU A 215 13.08 6.10 -12.48
N ILE A 216 12.16 5.69 -11.59
CA ILE A 216 11.93 6.40 -10.32
C ILE A 216 13.07 6.19 -9.31
N GLY A 217 14.03 5.31 -9.60
CA GLY A 217 15.20 5.05 -8.74
C GLY A 217 14.94 4.03 -7.64
N ALA A 218 13.89 3.20 -7.77
CA ALA A 218 13.65 2.08 -6.86
C ALA A 218 14.65 0.94 -7.11
N MET A 219 14.95 0.17 -6.06
CA MET A 219 15.90 -0.94 -6.12
C MET A 219 15.39 -2.18 -5.38
N GLU A 220 15.94 -3.35 -5.71
CA GLU A 220 15.72 -4.59 -4.96
C GLU A 220 16.53 -4.58 -3.65
N GLY A 221 17.77 -4.07 -3.71
CA GLY A 221 18.64 -3.70 -2.60
C GLY A 221 19.10 -4.83 -1.67
N THR A 222 20.36 -5.26 -1.76
CA THR A 222 20.99 -6.01 -0.65
C THR A 222 21.26 -5.10 0.55
N VAL A 223 21.63 -5.68 1.70
CA VAL A 223 22.01 -4.90 2.89
C VAL A 223 23.17 -3.95 2.59
N GLU A 224 24.15 -4.42 1.82
CA GLU A 224 25.35 -3.67 1.45
C GLU A 224 25.03 -2.54 0.47
N GLU A 225 24.18 -2.81 -0.52
CA GLU A 225 23.71 -1.77 -1.46
C GLU A 225 22.90 -0.68 -0.75
N CYS A 226 22.02 -1.07 0.18
CA CYS A 226 21.26 -0.14 0.99
C CYS A 226 22.16 0.71 1.89
N ALA A 227 23.16 0.10 2.54
CA ALA A 227 24.10 0.83 3.39
C ALA A 227 24.97 1.79 2.56
N ALA A 228 25.34 1.40 1.34
CA ALA A 228 26.06 2.24 0.41
C ALA A 228 25.25 3.48 -0.01
N GLN A 229 23.95 3.34 -0.27
CA GLN A 229 23.06 4.47 -0.60
C GLN A 229 22.96 5.50 0.55
N LEU A 230 23.01 5.04 1.79
CA LEU A 230 22.97 5.89 2.97
C LEU A 230 24.34 6.47 3.35
N SER A 231 25.42 5.96 2.76
CA SER A 231 26.76 6.46 3.01
C SER A 231 27.08 7.59 2.04
N SER A 232 27.57 8.73 2.53
CA SER A 232 28.01 9.88 1.73
C SER A 232 29.26 9.61 0.86
N ARG A 233 29.60 8.35 0.61
CA ARG A 233 30.87 7.93 -0.01
C ARG A 233 30.61 7.53 -1.46
N PRO A 234 31.35 8.08 -2.44
CA PRO A 234 31.22 7.64 -3.82
C PRO A 234 31.61 6.17 -3.90
N THR A 235 30.65 5.32 -4.25
CA THR A 235 30.91 3.89 -4.45
C THR A 235 31.29 3.64 -5.90
N ASN A 236 32.51 3.11 -6.09
CA ASN A 236 32.91 2.48 -7.35
C ASN A 236 32.21 1.11 -7.48
N SER A 237 30.88 1.10 -7.52
CA SER A 237 30.12 -0.13 -7.75
C SER A 237 30.18 -0.48 -9.25
N PRO A 238 30.70 -1.67 -9.63
CA PRO A 238 30.80 -2.09 -11.03
C PRO A 238 29.43 -2.35 -11.70
N ASN A 239 28.34 -2.30 -10.91
CA ASN A 239 26.96 -2.44 -11.38
C ASN A 239 26.17 -1.12 -11.41
N ALA A 240 26.82 0.05 -11.31
CA ALA A 240 26.18 1.37 -11.47
C ALA A 240 25.67 1.66 -12.91
N ASN A 241 25.67 0.65 -13.79
CA ASN A 241 25.13 0.77 -15.12
C ASN A 241 23.59 0.76 -15.06
N ILE A 242 22.99 1.88 -15.45
CA ILE A 242 21.55 2.21 -15.44
C ILE A 242 21.07 2.85 -14.13
N GLN A 243 21.91 3.60 -13.41
CA GLN A 243 21.39 4.69 -12.58
C GLN A 243 21.85 6.00 -13.23
N MET A 244 20.89 6.77 -13.75
CA MET A 244 21.20 8.13 -14.18
C MET A 244 21.63 8.88 -12.91
N PRO A 245 22.87 9.36 -12.83
CA PRO A 245 23.35 10.04 -11.63
C PRO A 245 22.43 11.24 -11.38
N ASN A 246 21.83 11.29 -10.19
CA ASN A 246 21.27 12.55 -9.74
C ASN A 246 22.49 13.42 -9.41
N GLU A 247 22.59 14.61 -10.01
CA GLU A 247 23.69 15.57 -9.76
C GLU A 247 23.79 16.00 -8.28
N THR A 248 22.87 15.56 -7.43
CA THR A 248 22.80 15.79 -5.98
C THR A 248 23.35 14.65 -5.10
N ASP A 249 23.91 13.57 -5.69
CA ASP A 249 24.35 12.36 -4.95
C ASP A 249 25.59 12.55 -4.04
N HIS A 250 26.12 13.77 -3.90
CA HIS A 250 27.25 14.04 -3.00
C HIS A 250 26.86 14.09 -1.51
N GLU A 251 25.57 14.15 -1.18
CA GLU A 251 25.10 14.29 0.21
C GLU A 251 24.57 12.97 0.84
N GLY A 252 24.49 11.87 0.10
CA GLY A 252 23.85 10.62 0.56
C GLY A 252 22.33 10.60 0.30
N SER A 253 21.79 9.41 0.07
CA SER A 253 20.39 9.22 -0.40
C SER A 253 19.39 9.09 0.75
N VAL A 254 18.13 9.41 0.46
CA VAL A 254 16.99 9.04 1.33
C VAL A 254 16.50 7.66 0.92
N LEU A 255 16.42 6.71 1.85
CA LEU A 255 16.04 5.33 1.60
C LEU A 255 14.73 5.00 2.30
N LEU A 256 13.79 4.35 1.61
CA LEU A 256 12.53 3.84 2.19
C LEU A 256 12.50 2.31 2.14
N LEU A 257 12.22 1.66 3.27
CA LEU A 257 12.10 0.21 3.35
C LEU A 257 10.98 -0.21 4.30
N ALA A 258 10.17 -1.18 3.86
CA ALA A 258 9.16 -1.82 4.70
C ALA A 258 9.59 -3.24 5.14
N PRO A 259 9.97 -3.47 6.41
CA PRO A 259 10.55 -4.75 6.84
C PRO A 259 9.57 -5.93 6.69
N GLY A 260 8.29 -5.67 6.97
CA GLY A 260 7.21 -6.64 6.82
C GLY A 260 6.94 -7.05 5.37
N GLY A 261 7.26 -6.19 4.40
CA GLY A 261 7.09 -6.43 2.97
C GLY A 261 5.72 -6.99 2.60
N VAL A 262 5.69 -7.83 1.57
CA VAL A 262 4.47 -8.52 1.12
C VAL A 262 3.83 -9.40 2.21
N ARG A 263 4.62 -9.91 3.17
CA ARG A 263 4.08 -10.75 4.26
C ARG A 263 3.17 -9.93 5.17
N GLU A 264 3.60 -8.74 5.56
CA GLU A 264 2.79 -7.83 6.38
C GLU A 264 1.62 -7.24 5.60
N ALA A 265 1.82 -6.95 4.31
CA ALA A 265 0.77 -6.52 3.41
C ALA A 265 -0.44 -7.48 3.42
N LEU A 266 -0.17 -8.78 3.33
CA LEU A 266 -1.19 -9.83 3.21
C LEU A 266 -1.78 -10.27 4.55
N PHE A 267 -0.95 -10.36 5.61
CA PHE A 267 -1.33 -11.11 6.82
C PHE A 267 -1.40 -10.29 8.11
N SER A 268 -1.21 -8.98 8.05
CA SER A 268 -1.60 -8.13 9.18
C SER A 268 -3.12 -7.91 9.20
N ASP A 269 -3.65 -7.53 10.35
CA ASP A 269 -5.07 -7.57 10.68
C ASP A 269 -5.65 -6.16 10.92
N GLU A 270 -6.90 -6.08 11.36
CA GLU A 270 -7.55 -4.83 11.73
C GLU A 270 -6.91 -4.13 12.94
N TYR A 271 -6.04 -4.82 13.70
CA TYR A 271 -5.26 -4.24 14.80
C TYR A 271 -3.91 -3.70 14.34
N TYR A 272 -3.62 -3.76 13.03
CA TYR A 272 -2.36 -3.29 12.46
C TYR A 272 -1.15 -4.03 13.05
N SER A 273 -1.30 -5.32 13.34
CA SER A 273 -0.20 -6.14 13.88
C SER A 273 1.05 -6.06 13.01
N VAL A 274 2.21 -5.83 13.64
CA VAL A 274 3.50 -5.72 12.96
C VAL A 274 4.03 -7.13 12.66
N VAL A 275 4.24 -7.48 11.38
CA VAL A 275 4.55 -8.85 10.93
C VAL A 275 5.94 -8.91 10.26
N TRP A 276 6.96 -8.43 10.98
CA TRP A 276 8.34 -8.45 10.49
C TRP A 276 8.99 -9.84 10.61
N GLY A 277 8.62 -10.61 11.65
CA GLY A 277 9.22 -11.91 11.92
C GLY A 277 10.73 -11.79 12.19
N ARG A 278 11.54 -12.64 11.56
CA ARG A 278 13.01 -12.63 11.70
C ARG A 278 13.72 -11.70 10.70
N ARG A 279 13.04 -10.68 10.17
CA ARG A 279 13.61 -9.78 9.15
C ARG A 279 14.23 -8.55 9.79
N HIS A 280 15.49 -8.68 10.20
CA HIS A 280 16.31 -7.61 10.79
C HIS A 280 17.33 -7.02 9.79
N GLY A 281 17.16 -7.26 8.49
CA GLY A 281 18.08 -6.77 7.45
C GLY A 281 18.19 -5.24 7.43
N PHE A 282 17.07 -4.55 7.66
CA PHE A 282 17.06 -3.08 7.76
C PHE A 282 17.89 -2.57 8.94
N ALA A 283 17.86 -3.24 10.09
CA ALA A 283 18.69 -2.86 11.23
C ALA A 283 20.19 -3.05 10.92
N ARG A 284 20.55 -4.10 10.17
CA ARG A 284 21.93 -4.27 9.66
C ARG A 284 22.34 -3.10 8.77
N VAL A 285 21.46 -2.62 7.89
CA VAL A 285 21.70 -1.45 7.04
C VAL A 285 22.03 -0.23 7.88
N ALA A 286 21.20 0.08 8.89
CA ALA A 286 21.40 1.24 9.75
C ALA A 286 22.72 1.19 10.54
N ILE A 287 23.05 0.02 11.10
CA ILE A 287 24.31 -0.21 11.82
C ILE A 287 25.52 -0.02 10.90
N LEU A 288 25.49 -0.61 9.69
CA LEU A 288 26.59 -0.51 8.74
C LEU A 288 26.78 0.92 8.21
N ALA A 289 25.68 1.62 7.92
CA ALA A 289 25.71 3.00 7.44
C ALA A 289 25.97 4.03 8.55
N ARG A 290 25.84 3.62 9.83
CA ARG A 290 25.84 4.52 11.00
C ARG A 290 24.84 5.67 10.86
N GLN A 291 23.65 5.37 10.33
CA GLN A 291 22.57 6.34 10.13
C GLN A 291 21.37 5.99 11.01
N PRO A 292 20.63 6.99 11.52
CA PRO A 292 19.41 6.74 12.28
C PRO A 292 18.30 6.19 11.39
N ILE A 293 17.41 5.42 12.01
CA ILE A 293 16.15 4.98 11.41
C ILE A 293 15.05 5.96 11.80
N TYR A 294 14.32 6.48 10.82
CA TYR A 294 13.10 7.25 10.99
C TYR A 294 11.89 6.32 10.83
N PRO A 295 11.21 5.94 11.92
CA PRO A 295 10.02 5.12 11.82
C PRO A 295 8.88 5.93 11.19
N MET A 296 8.14 5.30 10.28
CA MET A 296 7.04 5.94 9.55
C MET A 296 5.78 5.08 9.62
N PHE A 297 4.70 5.68 10.08
CA PHE A 297 3.39 5.03 10.16
C PHE A 297 2.34 5.86 9.44
N THR A 298 1.45 5.21 8.68
CA THR A 298 0.36 5.88 7.99
C THR A 298 -0.99 5.41 8.52
N GLU A 299 -1.76 6.35 9.10
CA GLU A 299 -3.13 6.12 9.55
C GLU A 299 -4.03 5.73 8.37
N ASN A 300 -4.89 4.73 8.59
CA ASN A 300 -5.86 4.17 7.64
C ASN A 300 -5.27 3.49 6.40
N ILE A 301 -3.96 3.23 6.34
CA ILE A 301 -3.34 2.65 5.14
C ILE A 301 -3.92 1.27 4.76
N ARG A 302 -4.34 0.46 5.74
CA ARG A 302 -5.02 -0.84 5.48
C ARG A 302 -6.49 -0.68 5.06
N GLU A 303 -7.10 0.48 5.28
CA GLU A 303 -8.46 0.76 4.81
C GLU A 303 -8.49 1.20 3.36
N THR A 304 -7.34 1.49 2.74
CA THR A 304 -7.28 1.78 1.30
C THR A 304 -7.68 0.55 0.50
N ILE A 305 -6.98 -0.57 0.66
CA ILE A 305 -7.27 -1.88 0.07
C ILE A 305 -7.19 -2.89 1.20
N ARG A 306 -8.18 -3.77 1.27
CA ARG A 306 -8.27 -4.84 2.26
C ARG A 306 -8.10 -6.20 1.59
N VAL A 307 -7.59 -7.15 2.36
CA VAL A 307 -7.49 -8.56 1.98
C VAL A 307 -8.57 -9.34 2.69
N VAL A 308 -9.26 -10.24 1.98
CA VAL A 308 -10.19 -11.19 2.58
C VAL A 308 -9.43 -12.13 3.51
N GLN A 309 -9.75 -12.12 4.80
CA GLN A 309 -9.03 -12.85 5.86
C GLN A 309 -9.46 -14.33 5.98
N PHE A 310 -10.19 -14.88 5.01
CA PHE A 310 -10.69 -16.25 5.05
C PHE A 310 -9.59 -17.25 4.68
N GLY A 311 -9.38 -18.28 5.52
CA GLY A 311 -8.41 -19.35 5.23
C GLY A 311 -6.94 -18.92 5.36
N ASN A 312 -6.65 -17.89 6.16
CA ASN A 312 -5.33 -17.27 6.30
C ASN A 312 -4.18 -18.28 6.51
N SER A 313 -4.41 -19.38 7.25
CA SER A 313 -3.40 -20.42 7.45
C SER A 313 -3.00 -21.13 6.15
N ILE A 314 -3.95 -21.38 5.25
CA ILE A 314 -3.70 -22.00 3.94
C ILE A 314 -2.98 -21.01 3.03
N TRP A 315 -3.47 -19.77 2.95
CA TRP A 315 -2.86 -18.71 2.15
C TRP A 315 -1.44 -18.37 2.62
N ARG A 316 -1.19 -18.37 3.93
CA ARG A 316 0.14 -18.17 4.51
C ARG A 316 1.10 -19.28 4.12
N LYS A 317 0.68 -20.55 4.23
CA LYS A 317 1.50 -21.69 3.78
C LYS A 317 1.81 -21.62 2.29
N LEU A 318 0.81 -21.28 1.46
CA LEU A 318 0.99 -21.11 0.02
C LEU A 318 1.97 -19.97 -0.30
N TYR A 319 1.82 -18.82 0.34
CA TYR A 319 2.72 -17.69 0.18
C TYR A 319 4.15 -18.04 0.64
N GLU A 320 4.32 -18.70 1.79
CA GLU A 320 5.66 -19.07 2.28
C GLU A 320 6.39 -20.01 1.32
N ARG A 321 5.64 -20.87 0.60
CA ARG A 321 6.15 -21.79 -0.43
C ARG A 321 6.42 -21.11 -1.78
N THR A 322 5.53 -20.24 -2.25
CA THR A 322 5.58 -19.68 -3.62
C THR A 322 6.21 -18.28 -3.68
N ARG A 323 6.16 -17.53 -2.57
CA ARG A 323 6.47 -16.10 -2.47
C ARG A 323 5.69 -15.22 -3.44
N LEU A 324 4.55 -15.70 -3.94
CA LEU A 324 3.65 -14.95 -4.80
C LEU A 324 2.49 -14.36 -3.99
N PRO A 325 2.10 -13.10 -4.23
CA PRO A 325 1.07 -12.41 -3.46
C PRO A 325 -0.35 -12.81 -3.89
N PHE A 326 -0.69 -14.11 -3.77
CA PHE A 326 -2.04 -14.58 -4.04
C PHE A 326 -2.96 -14.25 -2.87
N ALA A 327 -3.86 -13.29 -3.09
CA ALA A 327 -4.92 -12.94 -2.17
C ALA A 327 -6.09 -12.30 -2.91
N LEU A 328 -7.27 -12.37 -2.30
CA LEU A 328 -8.44 -11.70 -2.81
C LEU A 328 -8.52 -10.31 -2.17
N PHE A 329 -8.28 -9.29 -2.99
CA PHE A 329 -8.28 -7.88 -2.60
C PHE A 329 -9.63 -7.24 -2.88
N TYR A 330 -10.05 -6.33 -2.00
CA TYR A 330 -11.21 -5.46 -2.21
C TYR A 330 -10.93 -4.08 -1.63
N GLY A 331 -11.60 -3.06 -2.14
CA GLY A 331 -11.47 -1.70 -1.65
C GLY A 331 -10.98 -0.75 -2.71
N TYR A 332 -9.80 -0.16 -2.53
CA TYR A 332 -9.42 1.12 -3.14
C TYR A 332 -10.38 2.24 -2.71
N PHE A 333 -10.60 2.31 -1.39
CA PHE A 333 -11.49 3.26 -0.74
C PHE A 333 -10.80 4.62 -0.54
N PRO A 334 -11.50 5.75 -0.75
CA PRO A 334 -10.94 7.09 -0.66
C PRO A 334 -10.80 7.59 0.79
N VAL A 335 -10.21 6.77 1.66
CA VAL A 335 -10.00 7.10 3.09
C VAL A 335 -8.95 8.20 3.27
N LYS A 336 -9.03 8.95 4.37
CA LYS A 336 -8.00 9.94 4.70
C LYS A 336 -6.72 9.23 5.15
N LEU A 337 -5.59 9.56 4.53
CA LEU A 337 -4.27 9.06 4.89
C LEU A 337 -3.43 10.15 5.56
N ARG A 338 -2.90 9.85 6.74
CA ARG A 338 -1.93 10.71 7.45
C ARG A 338 -0.67 9.91 7.73
N THR A 339 0.42 10.29 7.10
CA THR A 339 1.74 9.73 7.42
C THR A 339 2.35 10.51 8.57
N TYR A 340 2.79 9.81 9.60
CA TYR A 340 3.53 10.36 10.73
C TYR A 340 4.97 9.85 10.64
N ILE A 341 5.93 10.78 10.70
CA ILE A 341 7.35 10.49 10.84
C ILE A 341 7.70 10.57 12.34
N GLY A 342 8.19 9.47 12.88
CA GLY A 342 8.65 9.39 14.27
C GLY A 342 10.06 9.95 14.43
N ASP A 343 10.52 9.97 15.68
CA ASP A 343 11.84 10.51 16.03
C ASP A 343 12.96 9.55 15.58
N PRO A 344 14.16 10.07 15.25
CA PRO A 344 15.26 9.24 14.79
C PRO A 344 15.74 8.26 15.86
N ILE A 345 15.83 6.99 15.48
CA ILE A 345 16.38 5.91 16.31
C ILE A 345 17.81 5.63 15.86
N TYR A 346 18.77 6.07 16.68
CA TYR A 346 20.19 5.83 16.43
C TYR A 346 20.60 4.41 16.86
N PRO A 347 21.40 3.70 16.03
CA PRO A 347 22.10 2.49 16.46
C PRO A 347 23.04 2.78 17.64
N MET A 348 23.01 1.94 18.66
CA MET A 348 23.92 2.04 19.81
C MET A 348 25.23 1.28 19.54
N ASP A 349 26.31 1.69 20.20
CA ASP A 349 27.60 0.98 20.10
C ASP A 349 27.46 -0.46 20.62
N GLY A 350 27.86 -1.43 19.79
CA GLY A 350 27.77 -2.86 20.12
C GLY A 350 26.36 -3.47 20.03
N GLU A 351 25.35 -2.71 19.60
CA GLU A 351 23.98 -3.18 19.44
C GLU A 351 23.84 -4.20 18.31
N THR A 352 23.16 -5.32 18.57
CA THR A 352 22.90 -6.32 17.53
C THR A 352 21.74 -5.88 16.61
N PRO A 353 21.71 -6.34 15.35
CA PRO A 353 20.61 -6.02 14.45
C PRO A 353 19.22 -6.41 14.99
N GLU A 354 19.14 -7.47 15.79
CA GLU A 354 17.91 -7.95 16.40
C GLU A 354 17.43 -6.99 17.50
N GLN A 355 18.35 -6.47 18.33
CA GLN A 355 18.04 -5.49 19.37
C GLN A 355 17.55 -4.17 18.76
N LEU A 356 18.24 -3.67 17.74
CA LEU A 356 17.81 -2.46 17.03
C LEU A 356 16.48 -2.68 16.32
N ALA A 357 16.29 -3.82 15.64
CA ALA A 357 15.03 -4.15 14.99
C ALA A 357 13.87 -4.21 15.99
N GLU A 358 14.11 -4.74 17.19
CA GLU A 358 13.11 -4.80 18.26
C GLU A 358 12.75 -3.41 18.78
N ARG A 359 13.72 -2.52 19.02
CA ARG A 359 13.44 -1.11 19.39
C ARG A 359 12.60 -0.40 18.33
N VAL A 360 12.96 -0.55 17.06
CA VAL A 360 12.21 0.06 15.95
C VAL A 360 10.81 -0.55 15.83
N ARG A 361 10.64 -1.84 16.12
CA ARG A 361 9.33 -2.51 16.16
C ARG A 361 8.46 -1.95 17.28
N LEU A 362 9.02 -1.81 18.49
CA LEU A 362 8.33 -1.25 19.64
C LEU A 362 7.89 0.19 19.38
N GLU A 363 8.72 0.99 18.71
CA GLU A 363 8.36 2.35 18.31
C GLU A 363 7.26 2.35 17.24
N MET A 364 7.35 1.48 16.23
CA MET A 364 6.28 1.33 15.22
C MET A 364 4.94 0.98 15.87
N GLU A 365 4.93 0.06 16.84
CA GLU A 365 3.73 -0.29 17.60
C GLU A 365 3.24 0.86 18.49
N SER A 366 4.14 1.66 19.04
CA SER A 366 3.80 2.88 19.77
C SER A 366 3.11 3.89 18.87
N MET A 367 3.64 4.13 17.66
CA MET A 367 3.02 4.98 16.65
C MET A 367 1.64 4.45 16.23
N ILE A 368 1.49 3.14 16.02
CA ILE A 368 0.19 2.52 15.72
C ILE A 368 -0.81 2.76 16.85
N ARG A 369 -0.42 2.51 18.12
CA ARG A 369 -1.29 2.77 19.29
C ARG A 369 -1.69 4.22 19.43
N THR A 370 -0.81 5.14 19.07
CA THR A 370 -1.02 6.59 19.20
C THR A 370 -1.91 7.12 18.09
N TYR A 371 -1.64 6.73 16.85
CA TYR A 371 -2.24 7.36 15.67
C TYR A 371 -3.40 6.58 15.05
N GLN A 372 -3.47 5.26 15.22
CA GLN A 372 -4.51 4.42 14.63
C GLN A 372 -5.58 4.03 15.64
N TRP A 373 -6.85 4.14 15.24
CA TRP A 373 -7.92 3.53 16.00
C TRP A 373 -7.97 2.03 15.74
N THR A 374 -7.81 1.23 16.80
CA THR A 374 -7.87 -0.24 16.75
C THR A 374 -9.01 -0.80 17.64
N PRO A 375 -9.75 -1.84 17.18
CA PRO A 375 -9.71 -2.40 15.83
C PRO A 375 -10.16 -1.37 14.78
N SER A 376 -9.53 -1.42 13.61
CA SER A 376 -9.79 -0.49 12.52
C SER A 376 -11.21 -0.64 11.97
N ASN A 377 -11.79 0.49 11.58
CA ASN A 377 -13.15 0.55 11.08
C ASN A 377 -13.20 1.35 9.79
N LEU A 378 -13.58 0.68 8.69
CA LEU A 378 -13.64 1.29 7.37
C LEU A 378 -14.62 2.48 7.32
N LEU A 379 -15.76 2.40 7.99
CA LEU A 379 -16.72 3.51 8.02
C LEU A 379 -16.12 4.73 8.72
N CYS A 380 -15.46 4.55 9.87
CA CYS A 380 -14.75 5.64 10.54
C CYS A 380 -13.67 6.24 9.63
N ALA A 381 -12.85 5.40 8.99
CA ALA A 381 -11.79 5.86 8.08
C ALA A 381 -12.32 6.63 6.86
N LEU A 382 -13.48 6.24 6.33
CA LEU A 382 -14.19 6.98 5.28
C LEU A 382 -14.74 8.30 5.81
N LEU A 383 -15.37 8.31 6.99
CA LEU A 383 -15.95 9.50 7.60
C LEU A 383 -14.88 10.53 8.00
N GLN A 384 -13.63 10.13 8.24
CA GLN A 384 -12.50 11.06 8.44
C GLN A 384 -12.21 11.94 7.21
N ARG A 385 -12.84 11.69 6.07
CA ARG A 385 -12.86 12.64 4.95
C ARG A 385 -13.69 13.89 5.22
N ILE A 386 -14.61 13.83 6.18
CA ILE A 386 -15.46 14.96 6.59
C ILE A 386 -14.71 15.72 7.70
N PRO A 387 -14.31 16.99 7.49
CA PRO A 387 -13.45 17.72 8.44
C PRO A 387 -14.01 17.81 9.87
N ALA A 388 -15.32 17.92 10.03
CA ALA A 388 -15.96 17.97 11.34
C ALA A 388 -15.85 16.63 12.10
N PHE A 389 -16.09 15.51 11.40
CA PHE A 389 -15.96 14.17 11.97
C PHE A 389 -14.51 13.88 12.31
N ASP A 390 -13.58 14.23 11.41
CA ASP A 390 -12.16 14.02 11.59
C ASP A 390 -11.60 14.72 12.83
N ARG A 391 -11.93 16.01 13.05
CA ARG A 391 -11.55 16.74 14.27
C ARG A 391 -12.15 16.11 15.53
N TRP A 392 -13.40 15.63 15.46
CA TRP A 392 -14.02 14.93 16.57
C TRP A 392 -13.30 13.60 16.85
N PHE A 393 -13.04 12.80 15.82
CA PHE A 393 -12.42 11.48 15.93
C PHE A 393 -10.98 11.57 16.43
N HIS A 394 -10.22 12.57 15.98
CA HIS A 394 -8.88 12.84 16.48
C HIS A 394 -8.88 13.13 17.99
N ARG A 395 -9.81 13.95 18.49
CA ARG A 395 -9.96 14.19 19.95
C ARG A 395 -10.31 12.93 20.73
N GLN A 396 -11.12 12.04 20.16
CA GLN A 396 -11.43 10.75 20.81
C GLN A 396 -10.20 9.83 20.88
N LYS A 397 -9.37 9.80 19.82
CA LYS A 397 -8.10 9.07 19.84
C LYS A 397 -7.16 9.58 20.92
N SER A 398 -6.93 10.90 20.99
CA SER A 398 -6.06 11.49 22.00
C SER A 398 -6.53 11.18 23.42
N ARG A 399 -7.84 11.30 23.70
CA ARG A 399 -8.41 10.92 25.01
C ARG A 399 -8.17 9.45 25.36
N ARG A 400 -8.38 8.54 24.39
CA ARG A 400 -8.13 7.11 24.57
C ARG A 400 -6.66 6.84 24.87
N TYR A 401 -5.75 7.51 24.19
CA TYR A 401 -4.31 7.37 24.42
C TYR A 401 -3.91 7.89 25.81
N SER A 402 -4.29 9.10 26.19
CA SER A 402 -3.98 9.68 27.52
C SER A 402 -4.57 8.89 28.69
N SER A 403 -5.64 8.12 28.47
CA SER A 403 -6.25 7.26 29.50
C SER A 403 -5.54 5.91 29.72
N GLN A 404 -4.51 5.57 28.94
CA GLN A 404 -3.77 4.31 29.11
C GLN A 404 -2.78 4.42 30.28
N PRO A 405 -2.72 3.42 31.18
CA PRO A 405 -1.74 3.40 32.28
C PRO A 405 -0.31 3.39 31.72
N GLY A 406 0.49 4.41 32.03
CA GLY A 406 1.88 4.53 31.60
C GLY A 406 2.26 5.85 30.91
N TRP A 407 1.29 6.75 30.66
CA TRP A 407 1.57 8.07 30.10
C TRP A 407 2.03 9.05 31.20
N ASN A 408 3.34 9.09 31.46
CA ASN A 408 3.94 10.19 32.23
C ASN A 408 4.18 11.37 31.30
N ASN A 409 3.37 12.40 31.52
CA ASN A 409 3.36 13.67 30.81
C ASN A 409 4.72 14.37 30.95
N SER A 410 5.46 14.54 29.84
CA SER A 410 6.74 15.26 29.86
C SER A 410 6.96 16.17 28.66
N ASN A 411 5.93 16.61 27.93
CA ASN A 411 6.13 17.61 26.84
C ASN A 411 4.95 18.58 26.55
N ASP A 412 3.89 18.64 27.35
CA ASP A 412 2.80 19.62 27.14
C ASP A 412 3.02 20.92 27.94
N THR A 413 4.11 21.63 27.65
CA THR A 413 4.24 23.07 27.93
C THR A 413 5.10 23.71 26.85
N GLU A 414 4.47 24.09 25.73
CA GLU A 414 4.83 25.25 24.89
C GLU A 414 4.12 25.15 23.52
N SER A 415 2.84 25.52 23.49
CA SER A 415 2.20 26.08 22.29
C SER A 415 0.82 26.64 22.64
N SER A 416 0.83 27.68 23.46
CA SER A 416 -0.31 28.56 23.64
C SER A 416 0.18 30.00 23.60
N LEU A 417 0.45 30.50 22.40
CA LEU A 417 0.40 31.91 22.02
C LEU A 417 0.05 32.01 20.53
#